data_AF-A0AAD5ZII7-F1
#
_entry.id   AF-A0AAD5ZII7-F1
#
_cell.length_a   1.000
_cell.length_b   1.000
_cell.length_c   1.000
_cell.angle_alpha   90.00
_cell.angle_beta   90.00
_cell.angle_gamma   90.00
#
_symmetry.space_group_name_H-M   'P 1'
#
loop_
_entity.id
_entity.type
_entity.pdbx_description
1 polymer ?
#
loop_
_entity_poly.entity_id
_entity_poly.type
_entity_poly.pdbx_seq_one_letter_code
_entity_poly.pdbx_strand_id
1 'polypeptide(L)'
;MAAPNEQFVDWEIIHVPGNAPLSLEDSTVNVVAAKIEPKLASAIIRQLNQICPLENLRHVKRVKKENSQGKVELSIILCLSSENVSSIEAFPSGVRQLIDNYNLSFFYAKVSKCQATSKEEWEEQCKLWPTSFHPPTK
;
A
#
# COMPACT_ATOMS: atom_id res chain seq x y z
N MET A 1 -9.24 41.61 -60.60
CA MET A 1 -10.08 40.78 -59.69
C MET A 1 -9.16 39.80 -59.01
N ALA A 2 -8.80 40.05 -57.74
CA ALA A 2 -8.01 39.14 -56.92
C ALA A 2 -8.95 38.46 -55.90
N ALA A 3 -8.93 37.14 -55.86
CA ALA A 3 -9.77 36.34 -54.97
C ALA A 3 -9.25 36.39 -53.52
N PRO A 4 -10.11 36.28 -52.49
CA PRO A 4 -9.70 36.37 -51.11
C PRO A 4 -9.05 35.05 -50.66
N ASN A 5 -7.85 35.23 -50.13
CA ASN A 5 -7.07 34.39 -49.25
C ASN A 5 -7.91 33.71 -48.15
N GLU A 6 -8.31 32.45 -48.40
CA GLU A 6 -8.81 31.53 -47.37
C GLU A 6 -7.67 31.18 -46.40
N GLN A 7 -7.78 31.71 -45.19
CA GLN A 7 -6.95 31.29 -44.07
C GLN A 7 -7.45 29.92 -43.59
N PHE A 8 -6.73 28.86 -43.94
CA PHE A 8 -6.89 27.56 -43.31
C PHE A 8 -6.36 27.67 -41.87
N VAL A 9 -7.26 27.51 -40.90
CA VAL A 9 -6.88 27.31 -39.51
C VAL A 9 -6.29 25.91 -39.37
N ASP A 10 -4.98 25.84 -39.21
CA ASP A 10 -4.28 24.61 -38.82
C ASP A 10 -4.75 24.23 -37.41
N TRP A 11 -5.49 23.13 -37.31
CA TRP A 11 -5.82 22.55 -36.01
C TRP A 11 -4.62 21.76 -35.50
N GLU A 12 -3.98 22.27 -34.45
CA GLU A 12 -2.89 21.58 -33.77
C GLU A 12 -3.45 20.55 -32.78
N ILE A 13 -3.09 19.28 -32.96
CA ILE A 13 -3.44 18.22 -32.01
C ILE A 13 -2.50 18.36 -30.81
N ILE A 14 -2.99 18.99 -29.74
CA ILE A 14 -2.29 19.03 -28.46
C ILE A 14 -2.42 17.66 -27.80
N HIS A 15 -1.34 16.89 -27.77
CA HIS A 15 -1.25 15.69 -26.93
C HIS A 15 -1.22 16.14 -25.47
N VAL A 16 -2.39 16.16 -24.82
CA VAL A 16 -2.46 16.19 -23.36
C VAL A 16 -1.83 14.89 -22.88
N PRO A 17 -0.76 14.91 -22.06
CA PRO A 17 -0.27 13.70 -21.45
C PRO A 17 -1.39 13.19 -20.55
N GLY A 18 -2.18 12.24 -21.05
CA GLY A 18 -3.04 11.43 -20.22
C GLY A 18 -2.15 10.83 -19.14
N ASN A 19 -2.63 10.86 -17.88
CA ASN A 19 -1.94 10.29 -16.71
C ASN A 19 -1.09 9.11 -17.16
N ALA A 20 0.24 9.27 -17.17
CA ALA A 20 1.13 8.16 -17.49
C ALA A 20 0.66 6.98 -16.63
N PRO A 21 0.54 5.76 -17.17
CA PRO A 21 0.25 4.61 -16.34
C PRO A 21 1.32 4.64 -15.24
N LEU A 22 0.87 4.85 -14.00
CA LEU A 22 1.76 4.90 -12.84
C LEU A 22 2.62 3.65 -12.95
N SER A 23 3.94 3.81 -13.01
CA SER A 23 4.84 2.66 -12.98
C SER A 23 4.43 1.79 -11.78
N LEU A 24 4.47 0.47 -11.93
CA LEU A 24 4.12 -0.45 -10.84
C LEU A 24 4.94 -0.13 -9.57
N GLU A 25 6.15 0.41 -9.75
CA GLU A 25 7.04 0.89 -8.69
C GLU A 25 6.48 2.14 -7.98
N ASP A 26 5.86 3.09 -8.71
CA ASP A 26 5.22 4.29 -8.13
C ASP A 26 3.89 3.98 -7.40
N SER A 27 3.37 2.77 -7.62
CA SER A 27 2.07 2.30 -7.13
C SER A 27 2.15 1.49 -5.84
N THR A 28 3.36 1.24 -5.32
CA THR A 28 3.59 0.51 -4.08
C THR A 28 4.34 1.35 -3.05
N VAL A 29 4.20 1.00 -1.77
CA VAL A 29 4.99 1.58 -0.69
C VAL A 29 5.58 0.47 0.18
N ASN A 30 6.76 0.74 0.73
CA ASN A 30 7.43 -0.18 1.64
C ASN A 30 6.84 -0.09 3.05
N VAL A 31 6.60 -1.24 3.66
CA VAL A 31 6.13 -1.36 5.04
C VAL A 31 7.02 -2.32 5.81
N VAL A 32 7.05 -2.14 7.13
CA VAL A 32 7.61 -3.11 8.06
C VAL A 32 6.47 -3.96 8.58
N ALA A 33 6.59 -5.27 8.41
CA ALA A 33 5.65 -6.26 8.92
C ALA A 33 6.35 -7.23 9.87
N ALA A 34 5.58 -7.95 10.68
CA ALA A 34 6.11 -9.00 11.54
C ALA A 34 5.19 -10.21 11.55
N LYS A 35 5.79 -11.40 11.71
CA LYS A 35 5.03 -12.63 11.98
C LYS A 35 4.56 -12.63 13.43
N ILE A 36 3.31 -13.00 13.65
CA ILE A 36 2.69 -13.02 14.98
C ILE A 36 1.88 -14.29 15.20
N GLU A 37 1.75 -14.67 16.46
CA GLU A 37 0.80 -15.71 16.83
C GLU A 37 -0.65 -15.18 16.81
N PRO A 38 -1.63 -16.00 16.38
CA PRO A 38 -3.04 -15.61 16.40
C PRO A 38 -3.56 -15.10 17.75
N LYS A 39 -3.02 -15.62 18.86
CA LYS A 39 -3.41 -15.23 20.22
C LYS A 39 -3.03 -13.78 20.55
N LEU A 40 -1.95 -13.28 19.95
CA LEU A 40 -1.42 -11.94 20.22
C LEU A 40 -2.01 -10.87 19.29
N ALA A 41 -2.64 -11.29 18.18
CA ALA A 41 -3.09 -10.39 17.13
C ALA A 41 -3.96 -9.24 17.63
N SER A 42 -5.03 -9.52 18.38
CA SER A 42 -5.95 -8.49 18.85
C SER A 42 -5.28 -7.46 19.77
N ALA A 43 -4.37 -7.89 20.63
CA ALA A 43 -3.64 -7.01 21.54
C ALA A 43 -2.67 -6.10 20.77
N ILE A 44 -1.88 -6.69 19.86
CA ILE A 44 -0.92 -5.96 19.03
C ILE A 44 -1.64 -4.96 18.12
N ILE A 45 -2.74 -5.36 17.45
CA ILE A 45 -3.54 -4.46 16.60
C ILE A 45 -4.02 -3.25 17.40
N ARG A 46 -4.55 -3.48 18.61
CA ARG A 46 -5.08 -2.41 19.46
C ARG A 46 -3.99 -1.41 19.83
N GLN A 47 -2.80 -1.88 20.21
CA GLN A 47 -1.66 -1.01 20.51
C GLN A 47 -1.17 -0.26 19.28
N LEU A 48 -0.99 -0.97 18.16
CA LEU A 48 -0.54 -0.37 16.91
C LEU A 48 -1.52 0.70 16.39
N ASN A 49 -2.82 0.54 16.59
CA ASN A 49 -3.81 1.56 16.21
C ASN A 49 -3.68 2.86 17.03
N GLN A 50 -3.10 2.80 18.23
CA GLN A 50 -2.83 3.98 19.06
C GLN A 50 -1.48 4.63 18.72
N ILE A 51 -0.44 3.82 18.57
CA ILE A 51 0.94 4.33 18.45
C ILE A 51 1.39 4.58 17.02
N CYS A 52 0.79 3.90 16.04
CA CYS A 52 1.16 4.02 14.63
C CYS A 52 -0.04 3.67 13.72
N PRO A 53 -1.06 4.53 13.63
CA PRO A 53 -2.20 4.31 12.74
C PRO A 53 -1.78 4.36 11.26
N LEU A 54 -2.41 3.54 10.43
CA LEU A 54 -2.15 3.44 8.98
C LEU A 54 -3.05 4.40 8.19
N GLU A 55 -2.99 5.70 8.48
CA GLU A 55 -3.95 6.67 7.94
C GLU A 55 -3.95 6.77 6.41
N ASN A 56 -2.78 6.62 5.79
CA ASN A 56 -2.60 6.67 4.34
C ASN A 56 -2.87 5.32 3.64
N LEU A 57 -3.14 4.25 4.41
CA LEU A 57 -3.29 2.89 3.90
C LEU A 57 -4.56 2.21 4.45
N ARG A 58 -5.66 2.97 4.61
CA ARG A 58 -6.92 2.45 5.17
C ARG A 58 -7.56 1.34 4.33
N HIS A 59 -7.25 1.28 3.03
CA HIS A 59 -7.66 0.19 2.15
C HIS A 59 -6.85 -1.09 2.38
N VAL A 60 -5.65 -1.00 2.95
CA VAL A 60 -4.80 -2.16 3.22
C VAL A 60 -5.22 -2.79 4.54
N LYS A 61 -5.48 -4.09 4.55
CA LYS A 61 -5.77 -4.80 5.80
C LYS A 61 -4.51 -4.87 6.63
N ARG A 62 -4.58 -4.52 7.92
CA ARG A 62 -3.40 -4.54 8.78
C ARG A 62 -2.80 -5.94 8.99
N VAL A 63 -3.64 -6.97 8.95
CA VAL A 63 -3.25 -8.37 9.13
C VAL A 63 -3.40 -9.13 7.81
N LYS A 64 -2.34 -9.87 7.45
CA LYS A 64 -2.31 -10.87 6.41
C LYS A 64 -2.36 -12.25 7.03
N LYS A 65 -3.29 -13.08 6.55
CA LYS A 65 -3.39 -14.50 6.91
C LYS A 65 -2.80 -15.31 5.76
N GLU A 66 -1.81 -16.14 6.06
CA GLU A 66 -1.24 -17.11 5.13
C GLU A 66 -1.54 -18.53 5.64
N ASN A 67 -1.79 -19.44 4.70
CA ASN A 67 -1.97 -20.86 5.00
C ASN A 67 -0.80 -21.62 4.37
N SER A 68 0.22 -21.88 5.17
CA SER A 68 1.44 -22.56 4.78
C SER A 68 1.35 -23.99 5.33
N GLN A 69 1.22 -24.98 4.44
CA GLN A 69 1.26 -26.42 4.79
C GLN A 69 0.30 -26.83 5.93
N GLY A 70 -0.91 -26.25 5.98
CA GLY A 70 -1.92 -26.58 6.98
C GLY A 70 -1.79 -25.83 8.32
N LYS A 71 -0.76 -24.99 8.47
CA LYS A 71 -0.63 -24.06 9.59
C LYS A 71 -1.07 -22.66 9.16
N VAL A 72 -1.93 -22.05 9.96
CA VAL A 72 -2.31 -20.64 9.79
C VAL A 72 -1.21 -19.78 10.39
N GLU A 73 -0.54 -18.99 9.56
CA GLU A 73 0.41 -17.96 9.97
C GLU A 73 -0.24 -16.58 9.80
N LEU A 74 0.03 -15.68 10.74
CA LEU A 74 -0.42 -14.29 10.66
C LEU A 74 0.79 -13.39 10.54
N SER A 75 0.70 -12.44 9.63
CA SER A 75 1.63 -11.32 9.51
C SER A 75 0.88 -10.02 9.75
N ILE A 76 1.51 -9.06 10.42
CA ILE A 76 0.90 -7.76 10.74
C ILE A 76 1.79 -6.61 10.30
N ILE A 77 1.22 -5.57 9.71
CA ILE A 77 1.94 -4.33 9.39
C ILE A 77 2.16 -3.53 10.68
N LEU A 78 3.42 -3.29 11.01
CA LEU A 78 3.85 -2.49 12.15
C LEU A 78 3.80 -1.00 11.81
N CYS A 79 4.52 -0.57 10.76
CA CYS A 79 4.59 0.82 10.31
C CYS A 79 5.00 0.92 8.84
N LEU A 80 4.92 2.13 8.28
CA LEU A 80 5.54 2.47 6.99
C LEU A 80 7.07 2.40 7.12
N SER A 81 7.75 1.97 6.06
CA SER A 81 9.21 2.04 5.97
C SER A 81 9.60 3.25 5.13
N SER A 82 10.62 3.98 5.58
CA SER A 82 11.31 4.92 4.70
C SER A 82 12.22 4.13 3.75
N GLU A 83 12.29 4.54 2.49
CA GLU A 83 13.03 3.81 1.44
C GLU A 83 14.56 3.83 1.64
N ASN A 84 15.06 4.67 2.54
CA ASN A 84 16.50 4.91 2.72
C ASN A 84 17.09 4.35 4.02
N VAL A 85 16.31 3.65 4.87
CA VAL A 85 16.82 3.18 6.17
C VAL A 85 16.31 1.78 6.50
N SER A 86 17.22 0.82 6.55
CA SER A 86 16.94 -0.58 6.92
C SER A 86 17.09 -0.88 8.41
N SER A 87 17.42 0.12 9.23
CA SER A 87 17.64 -0.02 10.68
C SER A 87 16.35 0.13 11.49
N ILE A 88 16.22 -0.69 12.53
CA ILE A 88 15.16 -0.61 13.55
C ILE A 88 15.09 0.77 14.23
N GLU A 89 16.21 1.51 14.26
CA GLU A 89 16.28 2.85 14.84
C GLU A 89 15.38 3.88 14.14
N ALA A 90 15.08 3.65 12.85
CA ALA A 90 14.17 4.50 12.09
C ALA A 90 12.70 4.32 12.48
N PHE A 91 12.37 3.27 13.25
CA PHE A 91 10.97 2.98 13.58
C PHE A 91 10.47 3.92 14.68
N PRO A 92 9.16 4.25 14.69
CA PRO A 92 8.55 4.96 15.80
C PRO A 92 8.88 4.27 17.14
N SER A 93 9.16 5.05 18.19
CA SER A 93 9.57 4.51 19.49
C SER A 93 8.58 3.48 20.05
N GLY A 94 7.27 3.73 19.92
CA GLY A 94 6.24 2.77 20.32
C GLY A 94 6.30 1.45 19.55
N VAL A 95 6.68 1.49 18.26
CA VAL A 95 6.82 0.28 17.43
C VAL A 95 8.05 -0.52 17.86
N ARG A 96 9.18 0.13 18.15
CA ARG A 96 10.38 -0.53 18.69
C ARG A 96 10.10 -1.24 20.01
N GLN A 97 9.47 -0.55 20.95
CA GLN A 97 9.07 -1.13 22.24
C GLN A 97 8.13 -2.32 22.05
N LEU A 98 7.21 -2.25 21.09
CA LEU A 98 6.29 -3.35 20.80
C LEU A 98 7.04 -4.56 20.20
N ILE A 99 8.02 -4.34 19.32
CA ILE A 99 8.89 -5.40 18.81
C ILE A 99 9.62 -6.09 19.97
N ASP A 100 10.19 -5.33 20.90
CA ASP A 100 10.93 -5.86 22.05
C ASP A 100 9.99 -6.62 23.02
N ASN A 101 8.84 -6.04 23.35
CA ASN A 101 7.88 -6.61 24.31
C ASN A 101 7.31 -7.96 23.88
N TYR A 102 7.12 -8.16 22.58
CA TYR A 102 6.58 -9.40 22.02
C TYR A 102 7.66 -10.23 21.30
N ASN A 103 8.93 -9.80 21.36
CA ASN A 103 10.07 -10.42 20.69
C ASN A 103 9.79 -10.73 19.20
N LEU A 104 9.25 -9.75 18.49
CA LEU A 104 8.76 -9.93 17.12
C LEU A 104 9.90 -9.97 16.11
N SER A 105 9.82 -10.93 15.18
CA SER A 105 10.66 -10.94 13.99
C SER A 105 10.01 -10.12 12.88
N PHE A 106 10.64 -9.00 12.52
CA PHE A 106 10.15 -8.09 11.48
C PHE A 106 10.83 -8.35 10.12
N PHE A 107 10.14 -7.97 9.06
CA PHE A 107 10.58 -8.05 7.67
C PHE A 107 9.97 -6.90 6.86
N TYR A 108 10.57 -6.60 5.71
CA TYR A 108 10.05 -5.58 4.78
C TYR A 108 9.10 -6.21 3.77
N ALA A 109 8.00 -5.52 3.50
CA ALA A 109 7.02 -5.92 2.48
C ALA A 109 6.60 -4.71 1.64
N LYS A 110 6.12 -4.96 0.42
CA LYS A 110 5.47 -3.95 -0.42
C LYS A 110 3.95 -4.08 -0.29
N VAL A 111 3.25 -2.95 -0.22
CA VAL A 111 1.78 -2.88 -0.25
C VAL A 111 1.32 -1.86 -1.29
N SER A 112 0.08 -1.97 -1.75
CA SER A 112 -0.49 -0.99 -2.68
C SER A 112 -0.61 0.38 -2.01
N LYS A 113 -0.12 1.41 -2.71
CA LYS A 113 -0.21 2.81 -2.29
C LYS A 113 -1.63 3.36 -2.40
N CYS A 114 -2.35 2.95 -3.44
CA CYS A 114 -3.69 3.45 -3.77
C CYS A 114 -4.74 2.35 -3.64
N GLN A 115 -5.97 2.75 -3.37
CA GLN A 115 -7.11 1.84 -3.42
C GLN A 115 -7.38 1.42 -4.87
N ALA A 116 -7.70 0.15 -5.07
CA ALA A 116 -8.07 -0.37 -6.38
C ALA A 116 -9.34 0.30 -6.94
N THR A 117 -9.29 0.69 -8.22
CA THR A 117 -10.42 1.24 -8.96
C THR A 117 -11.18 0.19 -9.78
N SER A 118 -10.53 -0.95 -10.07
CA SER A 118 -11.11 -2.09 -10.77
C SER A 118 -10.91 -3.38 -9.97
N LYS A 119 -11.66 -4.42 -10.35
CA LYS A 119 -11.55 -5.75 -9.72
C LYS A 119 -10.20 -6.39 -10.05
N GLU A 120 -9.76 -6.25 -11.29
CA GLU A 120 -8.48 -6.77 -11.78
C GLU A 120 -7.32 -6.13 -11.01
N GLU A 121 -7.37 -4.81 -10.80
CA GLU A 121 -6.37 -4.10 -10.00
C GLU A 121 -6.39 -4.56 -8.54
N TRP A 122 -7.57 -4.79 -7.96
CA TRP A 122 -7.68 -5.32 -6.61
C TRP A 122 -7.07 -6.71 -6.44
N GLU A 123 -7.29 -7.59 -7.43
CA GLU A 123 -6.69 -8.93 -7.45
C GLU A 123 -5.15 -8.86 -7.50
N GLU A 124 -4.58 -7.98 -8.32
CA GLU A 124 -3.12 -7.74 -8.36
C GLU A 124 -2.60 -7.19 -7.03
N GLN A 125 -3.29 -6.21 -6.44
CA GLN A 125 -2.91 -5.66 -5.14
C GLN A 125 -2.92 -6.72 -4.03
N CYS A 126 -3.91 -7.62 -4.04
CA CYS A 126 -4.04 -8.69 -3.06
C CYS A 126 -2.91 -9.73 -3.14
N LYS A 127 -2.20 -9.85 -4.27
CA LYS A 127 -1.00 -10.69 -4.38
C LYS A 127 0.13 -10.18 -3.49
N LEU A 128 0.26 -8.85 -3.35
CA LEU A 128 1.26 -8.22 -2.48
C LEU A 128 0.81 -8.31 -1.01
N TRP A 129 -0.34 -7.72 -0.72
CA TRP A 129 -0.93 -7.69 0.61
C TRP A 129 -2.44 -7.52 0.51
N PRO A 130 -3.24 -8.18 1.37
CA PRO A 130 -4.69 -8.09 1.29
C PRO A 130 -5.20 -6.65 1.45
N THR A 131 -6.04 -6.22 0.51
CA THR A 131 -6.74 -4.94 0.55
C THR A 131 -8.25 -5.13 0.56
N SER A 132 -8.98 -4.08 0.96
CA SER A 132 -10.44 -4.02 0.91
C SER A 132 -10.90 -3.39 -0.41
N PHE A 133 -11.71 -4.12 -1.17
CA PHE A 133 -12.40 -3.59 -2.34
C PHE A 133 -13.80 -3.13 -1.96
N HIS A 134 -14.10 -1.87 -2.25
CA HIS A 134 -15.43 -1.31 -2.14
C HIS A 134 -15.82 -0.84 -3.53
N PRO A 135 -16.64 -1.61 -4.28
CA PRO A 135 -17.07 -1.17 -5.59
C PRO A 135 -17.79 0.19 -5.47
N PRO A 136 -17.50 1.16 -6.36
CA PRO A 136 -18.22 2.42 -6.38
C PRO A 136 -19.71 2.13 -6.47
N THR A 137 -20.47 2.53 -5.44
CA THR A 137 -21.93 2.45 -5.50
C THR A 137 -22.36 3.51 -6.50
N LYS A 138 -22.91 3.08 -7.64
CA LYS A 138 -23.45 3.97 -8.67
C LYS A 138 -24.55 4.86 -8.13
#